data_AF-A0A832TAF1-F1
#
_entry.id   AF-A0A832TAF1-F1
#
_cell.length_a   1.000
_cell.length_b   1.000
_cell.length_c   1.000
_cell.angle_alpha   90.00
_cell.angle_beta   90.00
_cell.angle_gamma   90.00
#
_symmetry.space_group_name_H-M   'P 1'
#
loop_
_entity.id
_entity.type
_entity.pdbx_description
1 polymer ?
#
loop_
_entity_poly.entity_id
_entity_poly.type
_entity_poly.pdbx_seq_one_letter_code
_entity_poly.pdbx_strand_id
1 'polypeptide(L)' 'MPKTREHVIPLAIAERILKNAGAQRVSEEAKMAFSDVLRGIAEEIGNQASAIAKHAGRKTVQDEDIKLAAK' A
#
# COMPACT_ATOMS: atom_id res chain seq x y z
N MET A 1 -17.05 -22.87 -1.57
CA MET A 1 -15.65 -22.59 -1.24
C MET A 1 -15.59 -21.16 -0.72
N PRO A 2 -15.22 -20.91 0.55
CA PRO A 2 -15.09 -19.53 1.03
C PRO A 2 -13.87 -18.88 0.36
N LYS A 3 -14.04 -17.60 0.06
CA LYS A 3 -13.30 -16.80 -0.93
C LYS A 3 -11.79 -16.78 -0.65
N THR A 4 -11.01 -16.84 -1.74
CA THR A 4 -9.59 -16.46 -1.81
C THR A 4 -9.38 -15.22 -0.94
N ARG A 5 -8.39 -15.24 -0.05
CA ARG A 5 -7.99 -14.04 0.69
C ARG A 5 -7.51 -13.02 -0.35
N GLU A 6 -8.40 -12.12 -0.76
CA GLU A 6 -8.05 -11.03 -1.66
C GLU A 6 -7.16 -10.07 -0.87
N HIS A 7 -5.85 -10.18 -1.06
CA HIS A 7 -4.94 -9.15 -0.61
C HIS A 7 -5.25 -7.88 -1.40
N VAL A 8 -5.47 -6.76 -0.70
CA VAL A 8 -5.70 -5.44 -1.31
C VAL A 8 -4.58 -5.11 -2.31
N ILE A 9 -3.38 -5.60 -2.04
CA ILE A 9 -2.22 -5.52 -2.95
C ILE A 9 -2.00 -6.90 -3.57
N PRO A 10 -2.07 -7.04 -4.91
CA PRO A 10 -1.83 -8.32 -5.57
C PRO A 10 -0.39 -8.84 -5.35
N LEU A 11 -0.24 -10.15 -5.11
CA LEU A 11 1.07 -10.77 -4.87
C LEU A 11 2.05 -10.63 -6.04
N ALA A 12 1.55 -10.50 -7.28
CA ALA A 12 2.38 -10.22 -8.45
C ALA A 12 3.05 -8.83 -8.38
N ILE A 13 2.39 -7.84 -7.78
CA ILE A 13 2.97 -6.50 -7.56
C ILE A 13 4.04 -6.57 -6.48
N ALA A 14 3.77 -7.30 -5.39
CA ALA A 14 4.77 -7.55 -4.35
C ALA A 14 6.03 -8.24 -4.92
N GLU A 15 5.85 -9.28 -5.73
CA GLU A 15 6.96 -9.97 -6.40
C GLU A 15 7.79 -9.02 -7.28
N ARG A 16 7.12 -8.19 -8.09
CA ARG A 16 7.78 -7.26 -8.99
C ARG A 16 8.61 -6.22 -8.23
N ILE A 17 8.07 -5.67 -7.13
CA ILE A 17 8.79 -4.71 -6.29
C ILE A 17 10.02 -5.36 -5.68
N LEU A 18 9.88 -6.56 -5.11
CA LEU A 18 10.99 -7.29 -4.49
C LEU A 18 12.08 -7.68 -5.51
N LYS A 19 11.71 -8.09 -6.72
CA LYS A 19 12.67 -8.36 -7.81
C LYS A 19 13.40 -7.10 -8.27
N ASN A 20 12.68 -5.98 -8.40
CA ASN A 20 13.29 -4.69 -8.72
C ASN A 20 14.25 -4.21 -7.61
N ALA A 21 14.02 -4.62 -6.37
CA ALA A 21 14.93 -4.38 -5.25
C ALA A 21 16.14 -5.34 -5.21
N GLY A 22 16.27 -6.25 -6.18
CA GLY A 22 17.42 -7.14 -6.35
C GLY A 22 17.19 -8.61 -5.95
N ALA A 23 15.99 -8.98 -5.52
CA ALA A 23 15.69 -10.39 -5.23
C ALA A 23 15.64 -11.21 -6.53
N GLN A 24 16.43 -12.29 -6.64
CA GLN A 24 16.36 -13.17 -7.81
C GLN A 24 15.15 -14.11 -7.78
N ARG A 25 14.76 -14.56 -6.58
CA ARG A 25 13.61 -15.44 -6.32
C ARG A 25 12.86 -14.92 -5.09
N VAL A 26 11.55 -15.11 -5.08
CA VAL A 26 10.67 -14.69 -3.97
C VAL A 26 9.69 -15.82 -3.69
N SER A 27 9.57 -16.26 -2.44
CA SER A 27 8.59 -17.28 -2.06
C SER A 27 7.17 -16.70 -2.01
N GLU A 28 6.15 -17.55 -2.00
CA GLU A 28 4.76 -17.11 -1.86
C GLU A 28 4.54 -16.40 -0.52
N GLU A 29 5.12 -16.94 0.55
CA GLU A 29 5.03 -16.39 1.91
C GLU A 29 5.68 -15.02 2.01
N ALA A 30 6.83 -14.81 1.34
CA ALA A 30 7.48 -13.52 1.29
C ALA A 30 6.64 -12.47 0.55
N LYS A 31 5.96 -12.86 -0.55
CA LYS A 31 5.03 -11.98 -1.26
C LYS A 31 3.84 -11.60 -0.39
N MET A 32 3.26 -12.57 0.34
CA MET A 32 2.15 -12.32 1.27
C MET A 32 2.56 -11.36 2.40
N ALA A 33 3.69 -11.63 3.06
CA ALA A 33 4.20 -10.80 4.14
C ALA A 33 4.50 -9.36 3.66
N PHE A 34 5.15 -9.22 2.50
CA PHE A 34 5.42 -7.90 1.92
C PHE A 34 4.12 -7.15 1.56
N SER A 35 3.14 -7.85 0.99
CA SER A 35 1.83 -7.28 0.69
C SER A 35 1.13 -6.75 1.94
N ASP A 36 1.16 -7.51 3.03
CA ASP A 36 0.50 -7.12 4.28
C ASP A 36 1.19 -5.90 4.93
N VAL A 37 2.52 -5.85 4.92
CA VAL A 37 3.29 -4.69 5.38
C VAL A 37 3.02 -3.45 4.52
N LEU A 38 3.07 -3.60 3.19
CA LEU A 38 2.83 -2.50 2.26
C LEU A 38 1.39 -1.96 2.37
N ARG A 39 0.42 -2.84 2.61
CA ARG A 39 -0.97 -2.43 2.88
C ARG A 39 -1.05 -1.57 4.15
N GLY A 40 -0.40 -1.97 5.24
CA GLY A 40 -0.41 -1.19 6.48
C GLY A 40 0.13 0.24 6.27
N ILE A 41 1.27 0.37 5.58
CA ILE A 41 1.85 1.67 5.24
C ILE A 41 0.90 2.50 4.35
N ALA A 42 0.30 1.88 3.34
CA ALA A 42 -0.64 2.56 2.45
C ALA A 42 -1.91 3.05 3.18
N GLU A 43 -2.42 2.27 4.14
CA GLU A 43 -3.57 2.65 4.96
C GLU A 43 -3.25 3.81 5.91
N GLU A 44 -2.05 3.83 6.50
CA GLU A 44 -1.60 4.93 7.33
C GLU A 44 -1.52 6.24 6.53
N ILE A 45 -0.85 6.21 5.38
CA ILE A 45 -0.74 7.37 4.46
C ILE A 45 -2.14 7.82 4.01
N GLY A 46 -3.03 6.89 3.64
CA GLY A 46 -4.39 7.20 3.22
C GLY A 46 -5.22 7.88 4.31
N ASN A 47 -5.11 7.41 5.55
CA ASN A 47 -5.79 8.01 6.69
C ASN A 47 -5.29 9.44 6.96
N GLN A 48 -3.98 9.63 6.96
CA GLN A 48 -3.37 10.95 7.16
C GLN A 48 -3.71 11.93 6.03
N ALA A 49 -3.61 11.50 4.77
CA ALA A 49 -3.96 12.33 3.62
C ALA A 49 -5.45 12.74 3.63
N SER A 50 -6.33 11.82 4.00
CA SER A 50 -7.76 12.11 4.20
C SER A 50 -7.99 13.14 5.30
N ALA A 51 -7.26 13.03 6.41
CA ALA A 51 -7.31 14.02 7.49
C ALA A 51 -6.82 15.39 7.01
N ILE A 52 -5.69 15.47 6.30
CA ILE A 52 -5.14 16.73 5.75
C ILE A 52 -6.15 17.40 4.83
N ALA A 53 -6.72 16.66 3.87
CA ALA A 53 -7.74 17.17 2.96
C ALA A 53 -8.94 17.76 3.73
N LYS A 54 -9.40 17.04 4.76
CA LYS A 54 -10.50 17.48 5.63
C LYS A 54 -10.17 18.76 6.40
N HIS A 55 -8.94 18.90 6.92
CA HIS A 55 -8.50 20.11 7.64
C HIS A 55 -8.41 21.31 6.69
N ALA A 56 -8.10 21.08 5.41
CA ALA A 56 -8.16 22.09 4.35
C ALA A 56 -9.59 22.38 3.84
N GLY A 57 -10.63 21.82 4.45
CA GLY A 57 -12.04 22.01 4.06
C GLY A 57 -12.44 21.28 2.78
N ARG A 58 -11.58 20.40 2.25
CA ARG A 58 -11.84 19.61 1.03
C ARG A 58 -12.39 18.23 1.39
N LYS A 59 -13.22 17.69 0.50
CA LYS A 59 -13.66 16.27 0.53
C LYS A 59 -12.82 15.36 -0.37
N THR A 60 -12.18 15.95 -1.38
CA THR A 60 -11.33 15.25 -2.33
C THR A 60 -9.88 15.33 -1.86
N VAL A 61 -9.25 14.16 -1.69
CA VAL A 61 -7.81 14.03 -1.43
C VAL A 61 -7.05 14.38 -2.71
N GLN A 62 -6.05 15.25 -2.59
CA GLN A 62 -5.17 15.68 -3.68
C GLN A 62 -3.77 15.07 -3.51
N ASP A 63 -2.94 15.17 -4.56
CA ASP A 63 -1.59 14.61 -4.56
C ASP A 63 -0.69 15.26 -3.50
N GLU A 64 -0.89 16.55 -3.22
CA GLU A 64 -0.22 17.28 -2.14
C GLU A 64 -0.49 16.67 -0.77
N ASP A 65 -1.73 16.22 -0.50
CA ASP A 65 -2.09 15.57 0.76
C ASP A 65 -1.35 14.24 0.93
N ILE A 66 -1.24 13.47 -0.16
CA ILE A 66 -0.50 12.19 -0.20
C ILE A 66 0.99 12.43 0.04
N LYS A 67 1.58 13.40 -0.67
CA LYS A 67 3.00 13.76 -0.53
C LYS A 67 3.33 14.30 0.86
N LEU A 68 2.39 14.97 1.51
CA LEU A 68 2.56 15.45 2.88
C LEU A 68 2.42 14.32 3.90
N ALA A 69 1.45 13.41 3.72
CA ALA A 69 1.27 12.24 4.57
C ALA A 69 2.41 11.20 4.45
N ALA A 70 3.07 11.12 3.30
CA ALA A 70 4.16 10.17 3.07
C ALA A 70 5.54 10.67 3.52
N LYS A 71 5.62 11.87 4.15
CA LYS A 71 6.85 12.45 4.69
C LYS A 71 6.95 12.20 6.18
#